data_AF-A0AAV0IC31-F1
#
_entry.id   AF-A0AAV0IC31-F1
#
_cell.length_a   1.000
_cell.length_b   1.000
_cell.length_c   1.000
_cell.angle_alpha   90.00
_cell.angle_beta   90.00
_cell.angle_gamma   90.00
#
_symmetry.space_group_name_H-M   'P 1'
#
loop_
_entity.id
_entity.type
_entity.pdbx_description
1 polymer ?
#
loop_
_entity_poly.entity_id
_entity_poly.type
_entity_poly.pdbx_seq_one_letter_code
_entity_poly.pdbx_strand_id
1 'polypeptide(L)'
;MRGVGFPWWLLANNTNLEELSIHNCSLSGSFQLPPNQDFGRISEQLPNCSKLESQDASNNHLSGKIPSSIWNFPRLVLLDLSKNNFFGSLPSGFITSQMLAVYLSRNHLEAPNVRIVSRDLEFVTKTHLYTYAGTSLSLMVGLDFSDNNFTGEIPPQISDIMGSIKGLNLSYNKLTGSIPPSFSKMLEIESLDLSHNNLSGFIPSQLTELTSLASFSVTYNNLSSKCPPRVAQFATFDEASYQGNPFLCCTFPLQPSKPLFTPLASDDQDDDDDDGGRGGFIDMESFYASSGVSFVMALLIIASVLYINLYWRRVWFYYVGVTITSCYYFVVDHLPVPVKYKVLKLQV
;
A
#
# COMPACT_ATOMS: atom_id res chain seq x y z
N MET A 1 -18.05 -1.80 29.15
CA MET A 1 -18.27 -3.22 28.77
C MET A 1 -16.90 -3.87 28.68
N ARG A 2 -16.67 -5.03 29.33
CA ARG A 2 -15.41 -5.76 29.13
C ARG A 2 -15.43 -6.29 27.70
N GLY A 3 -14.56 -5.78 26.82
CA GLY A 3 -14.50 -6.24 25.44
C GLY A 3 -14.02 -7.70 25.38
N VAL A 4 -14.34 -8.37 24.28
CA VAL A 4 -13.97 -9.78 24.07
C VAL A 4 -12.46 -9.86 23.85
N GLY A 5 -11.81 -10.79 24.55
CA GLY A 5 -10.38 -11.05 24.43
C GLY A 5 -9.99 -11.62 23.07
N PHE A 6 -8.72 -11.49 22.68
CA PHE A 6 -8.19 -12.18 21.50
C PHE A 6 -8.43 -13.70 21.59
N PRO A 7 -9.05 -14.34 20.57
CA PRO A 7 -9.45 -15.74 20.61
C PRO A 7 -8.27 -16.68 20.33
N TRP A 8 -7.26 -16.69 21.21
CA TRP A 8 -6.06 -17.52 21.05
C TRP A 8 -6.37 -19.02 20.92
N TRP A 9 -7.49 -19.48 21.49
CA TRP A 9 -7.95 -20.87 21.38
C TRP A 9 -8.26 -21.28 19.94
N LEU A 10 -8.54 -20.35 19.03
CA LEU A 10 -8.65 -20.65 17.59
C LEU A 10 -7.32 -21.14 17.02
N LEU A 11 -6.21 -20.52 17.41
CA LEU A 11 -4.88 -20.95 17.00
C LEU A 11 -4.50 -22.29 17.65
N ALA A 12 -4.91 -22.50 18.91
CA ALA A 12 -4.63 -23.74 19.64
C ALA A 12 -5.37 -24.96 19.07
N ASN A 13 -6.65 -24.80 18.71
CA ASN A 13 -7.51 -25.90 18.31
C ASN A 13 -7.54 -26.17 16.80
N ASN A 14 -6.94 -25.31 15.96
CA ASN A 14 -6.97 -25.45 14.50
C ASN A 14 -5.56 -25.58 13.92
N THR A 15 -5.02 -26.80 13.91
CA THR A 15 -3.66 -27.09 13.43
C THR A 15 -3.47 -26.92 11.91
N ASN A 16 -4.57 -26.95 11.15
CA ASN A 16 -4.59 -26.71 9.70
C ASN A 16 -4.98 -25.27 9.32
N LEU A 17 -5.11 -24.35 10.28
CA LEU A 17 -5.45 -22.96 9.98
C LEU A 17 -4.31 -22.30 9.21
N GLU A 18 -4.62 -21.81 8.01
CA GLU A 18 -3.68 -21.12 7.11
C GLU A 18 -3.88 -19.60 7.16
N GLU A 19 -5.12 -19.14 7.32
CA GLU A 19 -5.46 -17.72 7.39
C GLU A 19 -6.39 -17.45 8.58
N LEU A 20 -6.05 -16.42 9.36
CA LEU A 20 -6.90 -15.90 10.43
C LEU A 20 -7.10 -14.40 10.22
N SER A 21 -8.31 -13.99 9.85
CA SER A 21 -8.70 -12.57 9.84
C SER A 21 -9.80 -12.32 10.88
N ILE A 22 -9.50 -11.46 11.84
CA ILE A 22 -10.38 -10.94 12.88
C ILE A 22 -10.33 -9.40 12.91
N HIS A 23 -10.22 -8.82 11.71
CA HIS A 23 -10.16 -7.39 11.51
C HIS A 23 -11.46 -6.72 11.99
N ASN A 24 -11.36 -5.57 12.64
CA ASN A 24 -12.53 -4.78 13.04
C ASN A 24 -13.58 -5.53 13.88
N CYS A 25 -13.13 -6.42 14.78
CA CYS A 25 -14.01 -7.21 15.64
C CYS A 25 -14.24 -6.57 17.03
N SER A 26 -13.79 -5.33 17.25
CA SER A 26 -13.84 -4.63 18.55
C SER A 26 -13.21 -5.44 19.71
N LEU A 27 -12.21 -6.28 19.41
CA LEU A 27 -11.51 -7.09 20.40
C LEU A 27 -10.68 -6.21 21.33
N SER A 28 -10.54 -6.60 22.59
CA SER A 28 -9.78 -5.84 23.59
C SER A 28 -8.94 -6.75 24.48
N GLY A 29 -8.09 -6.18 25.32
CA GLY A 29 -7.19 -6.96 26.18
C GLY A 29 -5.90 -7.36 25.48
N SER A 30 -5.17 -8.33 26.03
CA SER A 30 -3.84 -8.69 25.53
C SER A 30 -3.90 -9.60 24.30
N PHE A 31 -3.04 -9.33 23.32
CA PHE A 31 -2.77 -10.29 22.23
C PHE A 31 -1.94 -11.45 22.78
N GLN A 32 -2.58 -12.60 22.91
CA GLN A 32 -2.00 -13.81 23.45
C GLN A 32 -1.91 -14.86 22.35
N LEU A 33 -0.79 -15.58 22.33
CA LEU A 33 -0.65 -16.80 21.55
C LEU A 33 -0.99 -18.01 22.44
N PRO A 34 -1.36 -19.16 21.84
CA PRO A 34 -1.60 -20.38 22.60
C PRO A 34 -0.46 -20.64 23.59
N PRO A 35 -0.76 -20.89 24.88
CA PRO A 35 0.26 -21.30 25.81
C PRO A 35 0.89 -22.59 25.30
N ASN A 36 2.22 -22.65 25.21
CA ASN A 36 2.93 -23.90 24.98
C ASN A 36 2.48 -24.87 26.08
N GLN A 37 1.64 -25.86 25.74
CA GLN A 37 1.23 -26.88 26.70
C GLN A 37 2.44 -27.79 26.96
N ASP A 38 3.32 -27.35 27.85
CA ASP A 38 4.18 -28.24 28.61
C ASP A 38 4.17 -27.75 30.05
N PHE A 39 3.34 -28.40 30.87
CA PHE A 39 3.43 -28.33 32.32
C PHE A 39 4.85 -28.77 32.74
N GLY A 40 5.72 -27.81 33.05
CA GLY A 40 6.92 -28.05 33.86
C GLY A 40 8.23 -28.41 33.15
N ARG A 41 8.31 -28.35 31.81
CA ARG A 41 9.61 -28.42 31.12
C ARG A 41 9.74 -27.30 30.09
N ILE A 42 10.75 -26.46 30.29
CA ILE A 42 11.20 -25.44 29.36
C ILE A 42 11.79 -26.19 28.15
N SER A 43 10.93 -26.60 27.22
CA SER A 43 11.36 -26.96 25.87
C SER A 43 11.01 -25.76 24.97
N GLU A 44 12.02 -25.23 24.29
CA GLU A 44 11.87 -24.19 23.25
C GLU A 44 11.23 -24.78 21.98
N GLN A 45 10.29 -25.70 22.12
CA GLN A 45 9.54 -26.21 20.98
C GLN A 45 8.41 -25.24 20.71
N LEU A 46 8.49 -24.62 19.52
CA LEU A 46 7.46 -23.76 18.94
C LEU A 46 6.08 -24.42 19.09
N PRO A 47 4.98 -23.63 19.13
CA PRO A 47 3.65 -24.21 19.03
C PRO A 47 3.63 -25.16 17.83
N ASN A 48 3.44 -26.46 18.09
CA ASN A 48 3.43 -27.58 17.13
C ASN A 48 2.21 -27.51 16.16
N CYS A 49 1.70 -26.31 15.96
CA CYS A 49 0.43 -25.98 15.37
C CYS A 49 0.59 -24.56 14.81
N SER A 50 0.92 -24.46 13.53
CA SER A 50 -0.01 -23.82 12.61
C SER A 50 0.59 -23.81 11.22
N LYS A 51 -0.22 -24.18 10.24
CA LYS A 51 0.05 -23.84 8.84
C LYS A 51 -0.21 -22.35 8.59
N LEU A 52 -0.23 -21.51 9.62
CA LEU A 52 -0.68 -20.13 9.54
C LEU A 52 0.30 -19.34 8.68
N GLU A 53 -0.21 -18.90 7.54
CA GLU A 53 0.48 -18.10 6.54
C GLU A 53 0.10 -16.63 6.68
N SER A 54 -1.14 -16.35 7.05
CA SER A 54 -1.64 -14.98 7.18
C SER A 54 -2.43 -14.78 8.47
N GLN A 55 -2.12 -13.70 9.18
CA GLN A 55 -2.89 -13.24 10.33
C GLN A 55 -3.18 -11.75 10.26
N ASP A 56 -4.46 -11.41 10.27
CA ASP A 56 -4.98 -10.04 10.33
C ASP A 56 -5.82 -9.88 11.60
N ALA A 57 -5.30 -9.11 12.56
CA ALA A 57 -6.02 -8.68 13.75
C ALA A 57 -6.13 -7.15 13.82
N SER A 58 -6.10 -6.50 12.65
CA SER A 58 -6.09 -5.04 12.52
C SER A 58 -7.40 -4.40 12.99
N ASN A 59 -7.33 -3.10 13.31
CA ASN A 59 -8.50 -2.30 13.67
C ASN A 59 -9.28 -2.85 14.87
N ASN A 60 -8.56 -3.15 15.95
CA ASN A 60 -9.14 -3.61 17.22
C ASN A 60 -8.65 -2.72 18.37
N HIS A 61 -8.97 -3.10 19.61
CA HIS A 61 -8.48 -2.47 20.84
C HIS A 61 -7.49 -3.38 21.58
N LEU A 62 -6.76 -4.24 20.85
CA LEU A 62 -5.76 -5.14 21.44
C LEU A 62 -4.61 -4.32 22.01
N SER A 63 -4.04 -4.79 23.11
CA SER A 63 -3.02 -4.07 23.89
C SER A 63 -1.95 -5.04 24.41
N GLY A 64 -0.93 -4.50 25.09
CA GLY A 64 0.19 -5.29 25.60
C GLY A 64 1.37 -5.33 24.64
N LYS A 65 2.39 -6.12 25.00
CA LYS A 65 3.55 -6.38 24.15
C LYS A 65 3.19 -7.44 23.11
N ILE A 66 3.66 -7.25 21.88
CA ILE A 66 3.59 -8.31 20.86
C ILE A 66 4.50 -9.47 21.31
N PRO A 67 3.98 -10.69 21.51
CA PRO A 67 4.77 -11.83 21.96
C PRO A 67 5.86 -12.16 20.94
N SER A 68 7.11 -12.32 21.38
CA SER A 68 8.24 -12.60 20.48
C SER A 68 8.10 -13.91 19.70
N SER A 69 7.29 -14.84 20.21
CA SER A 69 7.01 -16.10 19.55
C SER A 69 6.28 -15.96 18.21
N ILE A 70 5.54 -14.86 17.95
CA ILE A 70 4.85 -14.67 16.66
C ILE A 70 5.83 -14.60 15.49
N TRP A 71 7.02 -14.04 15.72
CA TRP A 71 8.07 -13.86 14.71
C TRP A 71 8.75 -15.19 14.33
N ASN A 72 8.58 -16.22 15.15
CA ASN A 72 9.14 -17.55 14.92
C ASN A 72 8.15 -18.48 14.20
N PHE A 73 6.95 -18.03 13.82
CA PHE A 73 5.98 -18.90 13.16
C PHE A 73 6.55 -19.35 11.80
N PRO A 74 6.70 -20.67 11.55
CA PRO A 74 7.52 -21.18 10.45
C PRO A 74 6.94 -20.93 9.05
N ARG A 75 5.66 -20.55 8.96
CA ARG A 75 4.97 -20.30 7.69
C ARG A 75 4.34 -18.92 7.62
N LEU A 76 4.41 -18.12 8.68
CA LEU A 76 3.76 -16.81 8.70
C LEU A 76 4.49 -15.88 7.73
N VAL A 77 3.76 -15.45 6.71
CA VAL A 77 4.24 -14.55 5.64
C VAL A 77 3.60 -13.18 5.72
N LEU A 78 2.39 -13.07 6.28
CA LEU A 78 1.69 -11.80 6.46
C LEU A 78 1.17 -11.65 7.88
N LEU A 79 1.50 -10.53 8.50
CA LEU A 79 1.00 -10.14 9.81
C LEU A 79 0.49 -8.69 9.77
N ASP A 80 -0.80 -8.51 10.00
CA ASP A 80 -1.42 -7.19 10.20
C ASP A 80 -1.95 -7.06 11.63
N LEU A 81 -1.30 -6.18 12.39
CA LEU A 81 -1.65 -5.78 13.74
C LEU A 81 -1.93 -4.28 13.83
N SER A 82 -2.12 -3.62 12.68
CA SER A 82 -2.30 -2.17 12.59
C SER A 82 -3.58 -1.71 13.33
N LYS A 83 -3.63 -0.43 13.70
CA LYS A 83 -4.78 0.19 14.38
C LYS A 83 -5.17 -0.57 15.66
N ASN A 84 -4.23 -0.68 16.58
CA ASN A 84 -4.41 -1.28 17.90
C ASN A 84 -3.70 -0.43 18.96
N ASN A 85 -3.65 -0.92 20.21
CA ASN A 85 -2.99 -0.26 21.34
C ASN A 85 -1.73 -1.04 21.78
N PHE A 86 -1.00 -1.68 20.85
CA PHE A 86 0.23 -2.42 21.18
C PHE A 86 1.35 -1.48 21.64
N PHE A 87 2.12 -1.90 22.64
CA PHE A 87 3.22 -1.10 23.19
C PHE A 87 4.46 -1.94 23.47
N GLY A 88 5.58 -1.25 23.73
CA GLY A 88 6.86 -1.86 24.02
C GLY A 88 7.70 -2.14 22.78
N SER A 89 8.86 -2.73 22.99
CA SER A 89 9.89 -2.89 21.97
C SER A 89 9.68 -4.10 21.07
N LEU A 90 9.85 -3.92 19.77
CA LEU A 90 9.99 -5.04 18.83
C LEU A 90 11.33 -5.75 19.05
N PRO A 91 11.38 -7.10 19.00
CA PRO A 91 12.64 -7.82 19.20
C PRO A 91 13.61 -7.54 18.06
N SER A 92 14.91 -7.55 18.36
CA SER A 92 15.92 -7.31 17.33
C SER A 92 15.92 -8.44 16.30
N GLY A 93 15.82 -8.12 15.00
CA GLY A 93 15.76 -9.14 13.93
C GLY A 93 14.41 -9.85 13.81
N PHE A 94 13.32 -9.22 14.27
CA PHE A 94 11.97 -9.78 14.18
C PHE A 94 11.46 -9.97 12.74
N ILE A 95 12.03 -9.22 11.80
CA ILE A 95 11.72 -9.36 10.38
C ILE A 95 12.58 -10.49 9.85
N THR A 96 11.98 -11.67 9.85
CA THR A 96 12.56 -12.88 9.25
C THR A 96 12.46 -12.78 7.73
N SER A 97 13.39 -13.41 7.01
CA SER A 97 13.43 -13.38 5.54
C SER A 97 12.20 -14.00 4.86
N GLN A 98 11.41 -14.79 5.59
CA GLN A 98 10.16 -15.38 5.10
C GLN A 98 8.98 -14.40 5.08
N MET A 99 9.06 -13.28 5.80
CA MET A 99 7.92 -12.39 5.98
C MET A 99 7.76 -11.49 4.76
N LEU A 100 6.64 -11.63 4.07
CA LEU A 100 6.30 -10.82 2.90
C LEU A 100 5.79 -9.46 3.33
N ALA A 101 4.91 -9.39 4.33
CA ALA A 101 4.35 -8.13 4.75
C ALA A 101 4.08 -8.05 6.24
N VAL A 102 4.39 -6.89 6.82
CA VAL A 102 4.12 -6.58 8.22
C VAL A 102 3.51 -5.20 8.31
N TYR A 103 2.29 -5.14 8.87
CA TYR A 103 1.59 -3.91 9.14
C TYR A 103 1.45 -3.76 10.65
N LEU A 104 2.19 -2.81 11.22
CA LEU A 104 2.13 -2.45 12.64
C LEU A 104 1.67 -1.02 12.85
N SER A 105 1.18 -0.36 11.79
CA SER A 105 0.88 1.06 11.83
C SER A 105 -0.21 1.42 12.83
N ARG A 106 -0.19 2.65 13.34
CA ARG A 106 -1.18 3.16 14.32
C ARG A 106 -1.21 2.31 15.60
N ASN A 107 -0.08 2.26 16.28
CA ASN A 107 0.11 1.60 17.58
C ASN A 107 0.97 2.50 18.50
N HIS A 108 1.38 1.98 19.66
CA HIS A 108 2.27 2.66 20.63
C HIS A 108 3.63 1.95 20.75
N LEU A 109 4.13 1.36 19.66
CA LEU A 109 5.37 0.59 19.67
C LEU A 109 6.60 1.50 19.77
N GLU A 110 7.63 0.97 20.41
CA GLU A 110 8.93 1.63 20.60
C GLU A 110 10.05 0.76 20.02
N ALA A 111 11.21 1.34 19.72
CA ALA A 111 12.38 0.58 19.26
C ALA A 111 13.66 1.17 19.87
N PRO A 112 14.09 0.72 21.06
CA PRO A 112 15.20 1.36 21.75
C PRO A 112 16.56 1.08 21.11
N ASN A 113 16.78 -0.09 20.48
CA ASN A 113 18.04 -0.49 19.84
C ASN A 113 17.83 -1.71 18.93
N VAL A 114 17.82 -1.53 17.60
CA VAL A 114 17.71 -2.64 16.63
C VAL A 114 19.11 -3.17 16.30
N ARG A 115 19.45 -4.40 16.74
CA ARG A 115 20.66 -5.14 16.31
C ARG A 115 20.26 -6.38 15.51
N ILE A 116 20.36 -6.33 14.19
CA ILE A 116 19.98 -7.48 13.37
C ILE A 116 21.17 -8.42 13.14
N VAL A 117 20.96 -9.72 13.33
CA VAL A 117 21.92 -10.79 13.02
C VAL A 117 21.50 -11.43 11.69
N SER A 118 22.39 -11.42 10.70
CA SER A 118 22.15 -11.88 9.33
C SER A 118 22.17 -13.40 9.20
N ARG A 119 21.30 -13.95 8.35
CA ARG A 119 21.56 -15.17 7.58
C ARG A 119 21.03 -14.99 6.15
N ASP A 120 21.83 -15.45 5.20
CA ASP A 120 21.63 -15.31 3.75
C ASP A 120 20.44 -16.13 3.25
N LEU A 121 19.67 -15.62 2.27
CA LEU A 121 18.83 -16.43 1.38
C LEU A 121 18.51 -15.69 0.07
N GLU A 122 18.69 -16.38 -1.07
CA GLU A 122 18.37 -15.94 -2.44
C GLU A 122 16.91 -16.28 -2.82
N PHE A 123 16.26 -15.48 -3.71
CA PHE A 123 14.95 -15.79 -4.31
C PHE A 123 14.77 -15.17 -5.73
N VAL A 124 13.69 -15.53 -6.46
CA VAL A 124 13.30 -15.04 -7.80
C VAL A 124 11.80 -14.67 -7.88
N THR A 125 11.50 -13.66 -8.71
CA THR A 125 10.28 -12.81 -8.86
C THR A 125 9.09 -13.39 -9.68
N LYS A 126 7.87 -12.77 -9.61
CA LYS A 126 7.28 -11.89 -10.68
C LYS A 126 5.83 -11.40 -10.44
N THR A 127 5.64 -10.08 -10.60
CA THR A 127 4.48 -9.31 -11.16
C THR A 127 3.07 -9.41 -10.56
N HIS A 128 2.53 -8.26 -10.11
CA HIS A 128 1.25 -7.57 -10.47
C HIS A 128 0.92 -6.52 -9.38
N LEU A 129 0.06 -5.54 -9.67
CA LEU A 129 -0.18 -4.34 -8.86
C LEU A 129 -1.68 -4.28 -8.48
N TYR A 130 -2.03 -4.17 -7.19
CA TYR A 130 -3.43 -3.97 -6.75
C TYR A 130 -3.55 -3.07 -5.52
N THR A 131 -4.52 -2.16 -5.57
CA THR A 131 -5.03 -1.33 -4.47
C THR A 131 -5.90 -2.19 -3.55
N TYR A 132 -5.67 -2.10 -2.24
CA TYR A 132 -6.23 -3.03 -1.25
C TYR A 132 -7.71 -2.77 -0.94
N ALA A 133 -8.57 -3.64 -1.46
CA ALA A 133 -9.91 -3.92 -0.95
C ALA A 133 -10.12 -5.45 -0.98
N GLY A 134 -9.85 -6.12 0.13
CA GLY A 134 -10.25 -7.51 0.41
C GLY A 134 -9.61 -8.62 -0.45
N THR A 135 -8.99 -9.60 0.22
CA THR A 135 -8.70 -10.96 -0.29
C THR A 135 -7.70 -11.13 -1.45
N SER A 136 -6.81 -10.17 -1.72
CA SER A 136 -5.68 -10.38 -2.64
C SER A 136 -4.33 -10.20 -1.91
N LEU A 137 -4.01 -11.15 -1.04
CA LEU A 137 -2.78 -11.25 -0.25
C LEU A 137 -1.48 -11.50 -1.07
N SER A 138 -1.50 -11.32 -2.39
CA SER A 138 -0.45 -11.87 -3.27
C SER A 138 0.63 -10.89 -3.75
N LEU A 139 0.59 -9.56 -3.54
CA LEU A 139 1.37 -8.67 -4.43
C LEU A 139 2.09 -7.44 -3.86
N MET A 140 2.13 -7.23 -2.55
CA MET A 140 2.98 -6.18 -1.95
C MET A 140 3.84 -6.77 -0.84
N VAL A 141 5.13 -6.96 -1.14
CA VAL A 141 6.14 -7.17 -0.10
C VAL A 141 6.38 -5.80 0.53
N GLY A 142 5.87 -5.57 1.73
CA GLY A 142 5.77 -4.22 2.26
C GLY A 142 5.78 -4.17 3.78
N LEU A 143 6.45 -3.15 4.33
CA LEU A 143 6.53 -2.90 5.75
C LEU A 143 5.90 -1.55 6.05
N ASP A 144 4.85 -1.57 6.86
CA ASP A 144 4.21 -0.36 7.37
C ASP A 144 4.35 -0.28 8.88
N PHE A 145 5.24 0.60 9.31
CA PHE A 145 5.55 0.91 10.69
C PHE A 145 5.14 2.33 11.04
N SER A 146 4.29 2.95 10.22
CA SER A 146 3.89 4.34 10.41
C SER A 146 3.05 4.58 11.66
N ASP A 147 2.98 5.82 12.13
CA ASP A 147 2.12 6.24 13.24
C ASP A 147 2.37 5.38 14.51
N ASN A 148 3.61 5.44 14.98
CA ASN A 148 4.11 4.74 16.15
C ASN A 148 5.04 5.67 16.96
N ASN A 149 5.69 5.12 17.99
CA ASN A 149 6.60 5.84 18.86
C ASN A 149 8.08 5.43 18.62
N PHE A 150 8.44 4.99 17.40
CA PHE A 150 9.81 4.59 17.11
C PHE A 150 10.78 5.77 17.22
N THR A 151 11.90 5.56 17.92
CA THR A 151 12.94 6.54 18.20
C THR A 151 14.31 6.01 17.78
N GLY A 152 15.32 6.88 17.74
CA GLY A 152 16.67 6.49 17.36
C GLY A 152 16.88 6.48 15.85
N GLU A 153 18.03 5.99 15.41
CA GLU A 153 18.42 6.02 14.00
C GLU A 153 17.83 4.84 13.21
N ILE A 154 17.61 5.07 11.92
CA ILE A 154 17.27 3.99 10.99
C ILE A 154 18.51 3.12 10.79
N PRO A 155 18.48 1.83 11.16
CA PRO A 155 19.65 0.97 11.04
C PRO A 155 19.97 0.71 9.55
N PRO A 156 21.21 0.96 9.08
CA PRO A 156 21.57 0.75 7.67
C PRO A 156 21.41 -0.70 7.22
N GLN A 157 21.48 -1.67 8.13
CA GLN A 157 21.32 -3.10 7.86
C GLN A 157 19.91 -3.48 7.40
N ILE A 158 18.92 -2.59 7.60
CA ILE A 158 17.55 -2.85 7.15
C ILE A 158 17.49 -3.09 5.63
N SER A 159 18.34 -2.41 4.86
CA SER A 159 18.41 -2.56 3.41
C SER A 159 19.00 -3.90 2.96
N ASP A 160 19.87 -4.51 3.77
CA ASP A 160 20.54 -5.77 3.41
C ASP A 160 19.59 -6.97 3.54
N ILE A 161 18.57 -6.87 4.39
CA ILE A 161 17.58 -7.93 4.64
C ILE A 161 16.36 -7.77 3.73
N MET A 162 16.15 -6.55 3.23
CA MET A 162 14.92 -6.12 2.58
C MET A 162 15.13 -5.75 1.11
N GLY A 163 16.10 -6.37 0.42
CA GLY A 163 16.38 -6.08 -0.99
C GLY A 163 15.18 -6.26 -1.94
N SER A 164 14.16 -6.99 -1.49
CA SER A 164 12.95 -7.35 -2.23
C SER A 164 11.69 -6.59 -1.85
N ILE A 165 11.76 -5.70 -0.86
CA ILE A 165 10.56 -4.99 -0.42
C ILE A 165 10.20 -3.92 -1.43
N LYS A 166 8.90 -3.83 -1.72
CA LYS A 166 8.30 -2.86 -2.62
C LYS A 166 7.82 -1.62 -1.90
N GLY A 167 7.48 -1.73 -0.62
CA GLY A 167 6.99 -0.63 0.19
C GLY A 167 7.66 -0.56 1.55
N LEU A 168 8.16 0.63 1.92
CA LEU A 168 8.60 0.93 3.28
C LEU A 168 7.94 2.22 3.74
N ASN A 169 7.11 2.13 4.78
CA ASN A 169 6.51 3.28 5.43
C ASN A 169 6.97 3.37 6.89
N LEU A 170 7.79 4.37 7.18
CA LEU A 170 8.28 4.71 8.53
C LEU A 170 7.70 6.05 9.02
N SER A 171 6.70 6.60 8.31
CA SER A 171 6.20 7.95 8.58
C SER A 171 5.54 8.09 9.95
N TYR A 172 5.39 9.32 10.45
CA TYR A 172 4.74 9.59 11.74
C TYR A 172 5.37 8.79 12.90
N ASN A 173 6.68 8.94 13.04
CA ASN A 173 7.45 8.39 14.15
C ASN A 173 8.35 9.50 14.74
N LYS A 174 9.30 9.13 15.60
CA LYS A 174 10.28 10.03 16.24
C LYS A 174 11.70 9.63 15.86
N LEU A 175 11.89 9.11 14.65
CA LEU A 175 13.20 8.64 14.16
C LEU A 175 14.14 9.82 13.98
N THR A 176 15.40 9.63 14.36
CA THR A 176 16.47 10.64 14.31
C THR A 176 17.62 10.19 13.41
N GLY A 177 18.64 11.04 13.24
CA GLY A 177 19.81 10.71 12.42
C GLY A 177 19.55 10.82 10.92
N SER A 178 20.50 10.34 10.11
CA SER A 178 20.44 10.46 8.65
C SER A 178 19.69 9.33 7.96
N ILE A 179 19.13 9.61 6.78
CA ILE A 179 18.64 8.58 5.87
C ILE A 179 19.83 7.70 5.46
N PRO A 180 19.80 6.37 5.68
CA PRO A 180 20.93 5.51 5.34
C PRO A 180 21.19 5.48 3.83
N PRO A 181 22.42 5.75 3.35
CA PRO A 181 22.77 5.59 1.94
C PRO A 181 22.56 4.17 1.42
N SER A 182 22.62 3.17 2.33
CA SER A 182 22.40 1.76 2.01
C SER A 182 21.00 1.45 1.47
N PHE A 183 20.03 2.35 1.64
CA PHE A 183 18.72 2.24 1.02
C PHE A 183 18.80 2.16 -0.51
N SER A 184 19.88 2.62 -1.15
CA SER A 184 20.09 2.44 -2.59
C SER A 184 20.20 0.97 -3.02
N LYS A 185 20.44 0.04 -2.08
CA LYS A 185 20.47 -1.40 -2.36
C LYS A 185 19.08 -2.03 -2.53
N MET A 186 18.01 -1.33 -2.15
CA MET A 186 16.65 -1.85 -2.19
C MET A 186 16.04 -1.63 -3.59
N LEU A 187 16.63 -2.25 -4.62
CA LEU A 187 16.35 -1.94 -6.03
C LEU A 187 14.89 -2.20 -6.47
N GLU A 188 14.16 -3.04 -5.73
CA GLU A 188 12.75 -3.33 -5.99
C GLU A 188 11.77 -2.39 -5.27
N ILE A 189 12.26 -1.41 -4.48
CA ILE A 189 11.39 -0.50 -3.74
C ILE A 189 10.63 0.42 -4.70
N GLU A 190 9.30 0.42 -4.56
CA GLU A 190 8.35 1.22 -5.34
C GLU A 190 7.80 2.40 -4.51
N SER A 191 7.70 2.25 -3.19
CA SER A 191 7.22 3.29 -2.28
C SER A 191 8.10 3.43 -1.04
N LEU A 192 8.63 4.63 -0.80
CA LEU A 192 9.42 4.97 0.37
C LEU A 192 8.86 6.22 1.06
N ASP A 193 8.28 6.04 2.24
CA ASP A 193 7.75 7.14 3.04
C ASP A 193 8.49 7.25 4.38
N LEU A 194 9.22 8.35 4.53
CA LEU A 194 10.00 8.72 5.72
C LEU A 194 9.47 10.02 6.35
N SER A 195 8.29 10.48 5.93
CA SER A 195 7.74 11.76 6.35
C SER A 195 7.40 11.82 7.86
N HIS A 196 7.25 13.02 8.41
CA HIS A 196 6.83 13.23 9.81
C HIS A 196 7.72 12.47 10.80
N ASN A 197 9.02 12.77 10.75
CA ASN A 197 10.04 12.24 11.66
C ASN A 197 11.00 13.37 12.08
N ASN A 198 12.05 13.04 12.84
CA ASN A 198 13.11 13.96 13.26
C ASN A 198 14.43 13.67 12.51
N LEU A 199 14.36 13.16 11.27
CA LEU A 199 15.55 12.83 10.47
C LEU A 199 16.32 14.11 10.12
N SER A 200 17.64 14.02 10.10
CA SER A 200 18.55 15.14 9.87
C SER A 200 19.68 14.77 8.90
N GLY A 201 20.54 15.74 8.56
CA GLY A 201 21.57 15.54 7.53
C GLY A 201 21.02 15.77 6.12
N PHE A 202 21.54 15.06 5.12
CA PHE A 202 21.19 15.21 3.71
C PHE A 202 20.45 13.99 3.16
N ILE A 203 19.72 14.17 2.05
CA ILE A 203 19.16 13.04 1.29
C ILE A 203 20.30 12.42 0.47
N PRO A 204 20.68 11.14 0.67
CA PRO A 204 21.80 10.53 -0.04
C PRO A 204 21.57 10.52 -1.55
N SER A 205 22.56 10.97 -2.33
CA SER A 205 22.46 10.96 -3.80
C SER A 205 22.37 9.54 -4.36
N GLN A 206 22.85 8.54 -3.61
CA GLN A 206 22.73 7.12 -3.94
C GLN A 206 21.28 6.67 -4.13
N LEU A 207 20.30 7.33 -3.48
CA LEU A 207 18.89 6.99 -3.68
C LEU A 207 18.43 7.20 -5.13
N THR A 208 19.15 7.99 -5.94
CA THR A 208 18.87 8.14 -7.37
C THR A 208 19.07 6.85 -8.17
N GLU A 209 19.73 5.85 -7.60
CA GLU A 209 19.88 4.49 -8.16
C GLU A 209 18.60 3.66 -8.08
N LEU A 210 17.60 4.09 -7.28
CA LEU A 210 16.32 3.40 -7.12
C LEU A 210 15.41 3.63 -8.33
N THR A 211 15.60 2.82 -9.36
CA THR A 211 14.89 2.94 -10.64
C THR A 211 13.42 2.50 -10.59
N SER A 212 13.04 1.70 -9.58
CA SER A 212 11.66 1.23 -9.35
C SER A 212 10.82 2.19 -8.52
N LEU A 213 11.43 3.20 -7.87
CA LEU A 213 10.77 4.07 -6.92
C LEU A 213 9.72 4.97 -7.60
N ALA A 214 8.45 4.77 -7.29
CA ALA A 214 7.34 5.52 -7.87
C ALA A 214 6.73 6.52 -6.87
N SER A 215 6.90 6.29 -5.58
CA SER A 215 6.43 7.16 -4.50
C SER A 215 7.55 7.43 -3.51
N PHE A 216 7.82 8.70 -3.24
CA PHE A 216 8.84 9.13 -2.30
C PHE A 216 8.35 10.32 -1.49
N SER A 217 8.47 10.24 -0.17
CA SER A 217 8.19 11.35 0.72
C SER A 217 9.19 11.42 1.87
N VAL A 218 9.74 12.62 2.07
CA VAL A 218 10.59 12.97 3.22
C VAL A 218 10.05 14.21 3.93
N THR A 219 8.77 14.51 3.74
CA THR A 219 8.18 15.75 4.24
C THR A 219 8.22 15.85 5.77
N TYR A 220 8.27 17.07 6.31
CA TYR A 220 8.23 17.30 7.76
C TYR A 220 9.32 16.52 8.51
N ASN A 221 10.58 16.82 8.15
CA ASN A 221 11.79 16.34 8.83
C ASN A 221 12.74 17.54 9.07
N ASN A 222 13.94 17.28 9.57
CA ASN A 222 15.01 18.27 9.77
C ASN A 222 16.16 18.09 8.76
N LEU A 223 15.84 17.69 7.52
CA LEU A 223 16.82 17.52 6.46
C LEU A 223 17.34 18.87 5.98
N SER A 224 18.57 18.85 5.48
CA SER A 224 19.33 20.04 5.09
C SER A 224 20.12 19.81 3.80
N SER A 225 20.78 20.86 3.30
CA SER A 225 21.60 20.83 2.08
C SER A 225 20.76 20.77 0.80
N LYS A 226 21.38 20.37 -0.33
CA LYS A 226 20.73 20.27 -1.63
C LYS A 226 19.99 18.95 -1.78
N CYS A 227 18.87 18.98 -2.49
CA CYS A 227 18.16 17.77 -2.90
C CYS A 227 19.00 16.96 -3.90
N PRO A 228 18.78 15.64 -4.00
CA PRO A 228 19.49 14.80 -4.97
C PRO A 228 19.27 15.32 -6.40
N PRO A 229 20.21 15.04 -7.31
CA PRO A 229 20.03 15.37 -8.72
C PRO A 229 18.70 14.80 -9.24
N ARG A 230 17.98 15.60 -10.03
CA ARG A 230 16.73 15.19 -10.67
C ARG A 230 17.01 14.28 -11.86
N VAL A 231 17.39 13.04 -11.57
CA VAL A 231 17.67 11.98 -12.54
C VAL A 231 16.82 10.75 -12.25
N ALA A 232 16.59 9.92 -13.26
CA ALA A 232 15.75 8.71 -13.14
C ALA A 232 14.41 9.00 -12.45
N GLN A 233 14.03 8.24 -11.43
CA GLN A 233 12.78 8.45 -10.71
C GLN A 233 12.74 9.74 -9.90
N PHE A 234 13.89 10.24 -9.42
CA PHE A 234 13.95 11.52 -8.70
C PHE A 234 13.63 12.74 -9.58
N ALA A 235 13.57 12.57 -10.91
CA ALA A 235 13.05 13.59 -11.80
C ALA A 235 11.52 13.73 -11.72
N THR A 236 10.79 12.69 -11.28
CA THR A 236 9.32 12.66 -11.26
C THR A 236 8.72 13.32 -10.01
N PHE A 237 9.46 13.33 -8.89
CA PHE A 237 9.01 13.92 -7.64
C PHE A 237 8.99 15.45 -7.71
N ASP A 238 7.94 16.04 -7.13
CA ASP A 238 7.71 17.47 -7.08
C ASP A 238 8.04 18.05 -5.71
N GLU A 239 7.76 19.34 -5.50
CA GLU A 239 8.02 20.03 -4.25
C GLU A 239 7.28 19.40 -3.06
N ALA A 240 6.13 18.77 -3.29
CA ALA A 240 5.32 18.18 -2.25
C ALA A 240 6.05 17.01 -1.56
N SER A 241 6.90 16.26 -2.26
CA SER A 241 7.72 15.18 -1.67
C SER A 241 8.77 15.65 -0.64
N TYR A 242 9.11 16.94 -0.63
CA TYR A 242 10.23 17.49 0.16
C TYR A 242 9.81 18.56 1.17
N GLN A 243 8.55 19.01 1.13
CA GLN A 243 8.01 20.08 1.97
C GLN A 243 8.26 19.87 3.47
N GLY A 244 8.41 20.97 4.22
CA GLY A 244 8.53 20.89 5.68
C GLY A 244 9.93 20.51 6.17
N ASN A 245 10.96 20.70 5.33
CA ASN A 245 12.37 20.62 5.70
C ASN A 245 13.00 22.03 5.57
N PRO A 246 13.09 22.83 6.65
CA PRO A 246 13.46 24.25 6.56
C PRO A 246 14.84 24.55 5.96
N PHE A 247 15.77 23.61 6.07
CA PHE A 247 17.16 23.78 5.62
C PHE A 247 17.47 23.04 4.31
N LEU A 248 16.47 22.40 3.71
CA LEU A 248 16.60 21.63 2.48
C LEU A 248 16.30 22.53 1.26
N CYS A 249 17.23 22.60 0.32
CA CYS A 249 17.14 23.42 -0.87
C CYS A 249 16.98 22.53 -2.12
N CYS A 250 15.77 22.49 -2.67
CA CYS A 250 15.47 21.81 -3.93
C CYS A 250 15.28 22.84 -5.05
N THR A 251 15.85 22.57 -6.22
CA THR A 251 15.59 23.36 -7.43
C THR A 251 14.55 22.67 -8.30
N PHE A 252 13.35 23.27 -8.41
CA PHE A 252 12.31 22.80 -9.32
C PHE A 252 12.18 23.78 -10.51
N PRO A 253 11.95 23.29 -11.74
CA PRO A 253 11.56 24.15 -12.84
C PRO A 253 10.29 24.89 -12.46
N LEU A 254 10.28 26.22 -12.63
CA LEU A 254 9.10 27.03 -12.46
C LEU A 254 7.99 26.45 -13.36
N GLN A 255 6.88 26.03 -12.76
CA GLN A 255 5.69 25.74 -13.55
C GLN A 255 5.29 27.03 -14.27
N PRO A 256 5.04 27.00 -15.59
CA PRO A 256 4.53 28.18 -16.27
C PRO A 256 3.22 28.59 -15.60
N SER A 257 3.21 29.78 -15.00
CA SER A 257 2.02 30.38 -14.40
C SER A 257 0.91 30.35 -15.45
N LYS A 258 -0.18 29.64 -15.12
CA LYS A 258 -1.40 29.58 -15.93
C LYS A 258 -1.82 31.03 -16.25
N PRO A 259 -1.88 31.46 -17.53
CA PRO A 259 -2.30 32.82 -17.82
C PRO A 259 -3.75 33.00 -17.36
N LEU A 260 -3.95 34.07 -16.59
CA LEU A 260 -5.23 34.50 -16.07
C LEU A 260 -6.13 34.86 -17.26
N PHE A 261 -7.15 34.04 -17.55
CA PHE A 261 -8.15 34.36 -18.56
C PHE A 261 -8.95 35.59 -18.09
N THR A 262 -8.74 36.73 -18.76
CA THR A 262 -9.69 37.84 -18.77
C THR A 262 -10.76 37.55 -19.84
N PRO A 263 -12.07 37.71 -19.54
CA PRO A 263 -13.11 37.53 -20.54
C PRO A 263 -13.20 38.75 -21.44
N LEU A 264 -13.18 38.55 -22.76
CA LEU A 264 -13.45 39.61 -23.73
C LEU A 264 -14.95 39.63 -24.07
N ALA A 265 -15.44 40.85 -24.22
CA ALA A 265 -16.83 41.26 -24.32
C ALA A 265 -17.59 40.71 -25.54
N SER A 266 -18.90 40.64 -25.35
CA SER A 266 -19.96 40.59 -26.35
C SER A 266 -19.87 41.75 -27.33
N ASP A 267 -20.05 41.47 -28.61
CA ASP A 267 -20.54 42.46 -29.58
C ASP A 267 -21.49 41.74 -30.55
N ASP A 268 -22.75 42.14 -30.49
CA ASP A 268 -23.85 41.79 -31.41
C ASP A 268 -23.85 42.82 -32.54
N GLN A 269 -24.01 42.38 -33.80
CA GLN A 269 -24.69 43.14 -34.85
C GLN A 269 -24.97 42.30 -36.12
N ASP A 270 -26.20 41.80 -36.17
CA ASP A 270 -27.26 41.90 -37.20
C ASP A 270 -26.99 42.36 -38.66
N ASP A 271 -27.73 41.66 -39.54
CA ASP A 271 -28.39 42.03 -40.83
C ASP A 271 -27.51 42.29 -42.08
N ASP A 272 -27.86 41.90 -43.33
CA ASP A 272 -28.97 41.16 -43.94
C ASP A 272 -28.63 40.84 -45.42
N ASP A 273 -29.46 39.98 -46.03
CA ASP A 273 -29.81 39.86 -47.47
C ASP A 273 -29.03 39.00 -48.50
N ASP A 274 -29.68 37.85 -48.79
CA ASP A 274 -30.23 37.41 -50.09
C ASP A 274 -29.31 36.76 -51.17
N ASP A 275 -29.46 35.45 -51.38
CA ASP A 275 -30.20 34.87 -52.54
C ASP A 275 -29.88 33.36 -52.73
N GLY A 276 -30.94 32.56 -52.88
CA GLY A 276 -31.00 31.40 -53.76
C GLY A 276 -30.13 30.16 -53.50
N GLY A 277 -30.62 29.21 -52.70
CA GLY A 277 -30.26 27.80 -52.91
C GLY A 277 -30.40 26.83 -51.74
N ARG A 278 -31.54 26.12 -51.65
CA ARG A 278 -31.72 24.80 -50.99
C ARG A 278 -30.94 24.59 -49.67
N GLY A 279 -31.34 25.27 -48.60
CA GLY A 279 -30.96 24.91 -47.22
C GLY A 279 -31.83 23.76 -46.71
N GLY A 280 -31.60 22.55 -47.21
CA GLY A 280 -32.24 21.36 -46.67
C GLY A 280 -31.82 21.17 -45.22
N PHE A 281 -32.80 21.16 -44.30
CA PHE A 281 -32.69 20.44 -43.03
C PHE A 281 -31.91 19.16 -43.30
N ILE A 282 -30.78 18.93 -42.61
CA ILE A 282 -30.06 17.67 -42.70
C ILE A 282 -31.10 16.58 -42.54
N ASP A 283 -31.28 15.78 -43.58
CA ASP A 283 -32.32 14.77 -43.64
C ASP A 283 -32.16 13.90 -42.40
N MET A 284 -33.17 13.85 -41.54
CA MET A 284 -33.08 13.17 -40.23
C MET A 284 -32.65 11.71 -40.43
N GLU A 285 -33.01 11.10 -41.57
CA GLU A 285 -32.54 9.78 -41.95
C GLU A 285 -31.03 9.74 -42.27
N SER A 286 -30.50 10.77 -42.95
CA SER A 286 -29.07 10.91 -43.19
C SER A 286 -28.26 11.13 -41.91
N PHE A 287 -28.83 11.81 -40.92
CA PHE A 287 -28.25 11.96 -39.59
C PHE A 287 -28.20 10.63 -38.83
N TYR A 288 -29.30 9.87 -38.79
CA TYR A 288 -29.31 8.55 -38.15
C TYR A 288 -28.41 7.55 -38.87
N ALA A 289 -28.35 7.58 -40.20
CA ALA A 289 -27.47 6.73 -40.98
C ALA A 289 -25.99 7.04 -40.70
N SER A 290 -25.60 8.32 -40.71
CA SER A 290 -24.21 8.72 -40.42
C SER A 290 -23.83 8.46 -38.96
N SER A 291 -24.73 8.70 -38.01
CA SER A 291 -24.54 8.35 -36.60
C SER A 291 -24.37 6.84 -36.43
N GLY A 292 -25.19 6.03 -37.10
CA GLY A 292 -25.10 4.57 -37.07
C GLY A 292 -23.77 4.06 -37.62
N VAL A 293 -23.33 4.58 -38.77
CA VAL A 293 -22.02 4.24 -39.36
C VAL A 293 -20.88 4.63 -38.42
N SER A 294 -20.93 5.81 -37.80
CA SER A 294 -19.90 6.26 -36.86
C SER A 294 -19.80 5.36 -35.62
N PHE A 295 -20.95 4.91 -35.10
CA PHE A 295 -21.01 3.99 -33.96
C PHE A 295 -20.41 2.62 -34.30
N VAL A 296 -20.76 2.07 -35.46
CA VAL A 296 -20.20 0.80 -35.95
C VAL A 296 -18.69 0.93 -36.16
N MET A 297 -18.22 2.03 -36.76
CA MET A 297 -16.80 2.27 -36.96
C MET A 297 -16.04 2.40 -35.63
N ALA A 298 -16.62 3.06 -34.62
CA ALA A 298 -16.04 3.14 -33.29
C ALA A 298 -15.90 1.75 -32.63
N LEU A 299 -16.93 0.90 -32.74
CA LEU A 299 -16.88 -0.48 -32.23
C LEU A 299 -15.81 -1.31 -32.94
N LEU A 300 -15.65 -1.15 -34.26
CA LEU A 300 -14.63 -1.84 -35.04
C LEU A 300 -13.21 -1.36 -34.70
N ILE A 301 -13.02 -0.08 -34.42
CA ILE A 301 -11.73 0.47 -33.95
C ILE A 301 -11.41 -0.11 -32.58
N ILE A 302 -12.37 -0.12 -31.66
CA ILE A 302 -12.19 -0.72 -30.33
C ILE A 302 -11.83 -2.21 -30.47
N ALA A 303 -12.60 -2.99 -31.25
CA ALA A 303 -12.30 -4.39 -31.50
C ALA A 303 -10.91 -4.60 -32.11
N SER A 304 -10.51 -3.73 -33.05
CA SER A 304 -9.19 -3.78 -33.70
C SER A 304 -8.05 -3.46 -32.72
N VAL A 305 -8.21 -2.44 -31.87
CA VAL A 305 -7.25 -2.08 -30.81
C VAL A 305 -7.09 -3.22 -29.81
N LEU A 306 -8.20 -3.86 -29.43
CA LEU A 306 -8.22 -5.02 -28.55
C LEU A 306 -7.62 -6.28 -29.22
N TYR A 307 -7.70 -6.39 -30.55
CA TYR A 307 -7.11 -7.52 -31.29
C TYR A 307 -5.61 -7.37 -31.49
N ILE A 308 -5.14 -6.18 -31.87
CA ILE A 308 -3.73 -5.89 -32.20
C ILE A 308 -2.88 -5.81 -30.94
N ASN A 309 -3.38 -5.18 -29.87
CA ASN A 309 -2.58 -4.93 -28.68
C ASN A 309 -3.05 -5.74 -27.48
N LEU A 310 -2.25 -6.76 -27.16
CA LEU A 310 -2.42 -7.66 -26.02
C LEU A 310 -2.54 -6.93 -24.67
N TYR A 311 -1.98 -5.73 -24.53
CA TYR A 311 -2.09 -4.91 -23.33
C TYR A 311 -3.48 -4.30 -23.18
N TRP A 312 -3.98 -3.59 -24.21
CA TRP A 312 -5.31 -2.96 -24.19
C TRP A 312 -6.44 -3.97 -24.07
N ARG A 313 -6.27 -5.16 -24.66
CA ARG A 313 -7.18 -6.30 -24.48
C ARG A 313 -7.35 -6.67 -23.01
N ARG A 314 -6.24 -6.76 -22.27
CA ARG A 314 -6.23 -7.11 -20.84
C ARG A 314 -6.86 -6.01 -19.99
N VAL A 315 -6.55 -4.75 -20.27
CA VAL A 315 -7.13 -3.58 -19.57
C VAL A 315 -8.65 -3.50 -19.77
N TRP A 316 -9.15 -3.75 -20.97
CA TRP A 316 -10.59 -3.73 -21.26
C TRP A 316 -11.35 -4.85 -20.53
N PHE A 317 -10.89 -6.09 -20.62
CA PHE A 317 -11.51 -7.20 -19.89
C PHE A 317 -11.45 -7.01 -18.37
N TYR A 318 -10.42 -6.35 -17.86
CA TYR A 318 -10.35 -5.93 -16.46
C TYR A 318 -11.49 -4.96 -16.09
N TYR A 319 -11.70 -3.87 -16.85
CA TYR A 319 -12.79 -2.92 -16.59
C TYR A 319 -14.18 -3.57 -16.66
N VAL A 320 -14.41 -4.46 -17.63
CA VAL A 320 -15.65 -5.23 -17.74
C VAL A 320 -15.84 -6.12 -16.50
N GLY A 321 -14.79 -6.81 -16.05
CA GLY A 321 -14.81 -7.63 -14.84
C GLY A 321 -15.11 -6.81 -13.58
N VAL A 322 -14.51 -5.64 -13.41
CA VAL A 322 -14.77 -4.71 -12.30
C VAL A 322 -16.23 -4.25 -12.30
N THR A 323 -16.78 -3.94 -13.47
CA THR A 323 -18.18 -3.50 -13.61
C THR A 323 -19.15 -4.62 -13.26
N ILE A 324 -18.93 -5.83 -13.79
CA ILE A 324 -19.75 -7.02 -13.47
C ILE A 324 -19.70 -7.32 -11.97
N THR A 325 -18.51 -7.24 -11.37
CA THR A 325 -18.31 -7.50 -9.95
C THR A 325 -19.00 -6.45 -9.08
N SER A 326 -18.91 -5.18 -9.47
CA SER A 326 -19.60 -4.08 -8.78
C SER A 326 -21.12 -4.23 -8.86
N CYS A 327 -21.65 -4.60 -10.03
CA CYS A 327 -23.07 -4.90 -10.21
C CYS A 327 -23.51 -6.12 -9.40
N TYR A 328 -22.68 -7.18 -9.34
CA TYR A 328 -22.97 -8.37 -8.54
C TYR A 328 -23.07 -8.06 -7.05
N TYR A 329 -22.10 -7.32 -6.50
CA TYR A 329 -22.14 -6.93 -5.08
C TYR A 329 -23.27 -5.95 -4.77
N PHE A 330 -23.56 -5.01 -5.67
CA PHE A 330 -24.74 -4.16 -5.54
C PHE A 330 -26.04 -4.98 -5.41
N VAL A 331 -26.16 -6.07 -6.17
CA VAL A 331 -27.33 -6.97 -6.13
C VAL A 331 -27.32 -7.85 -4.88
N VAL A 332 -26.18 -8.39 -4.48
CA VAL A 332 -26.04 -9.25 -3.28
C VAL A 332 -26.29 -8.48 -1.99
N ASP A 333 -25.80 -7.24 -1.88
CA ASP A 333 -25.97 -6.41 -0.68
C ASP A 333 -27.44 -5.95 -0.49
N HIS A 334 -28.27 -6.00 -1.54
CA HIS A 334 -29.67 -5.59 -1.50
C HIS A 334 -30.67 -6.76 -1.51
N LEU A 335 -30.22 -8.02 -1.53
CA LEU A 335 -31.08 -9.22 -1.51
C LEU A 335 -30.80 -10.12 -0.29
N PRO A 336 -31.78 -10.41 0.58
CA PRO A 336 -31.54 -11.22 1.78
C PRO A 336 -31.70 -12.72 1.48
N VAL A 337 -30.60 -13.48 1.45
CA VAL A 337 -30.64 -14.97 1.47
C VAL A 337 -29.47 -15.54 2.32
N PRO A 338 -29.69 -16.57 3.16
CA PRO A 338 -28.77 -16.95 4.23
C PRO A 338 -27.69 -17.94 3.77
N VAL A 339 -26.47 -17.84 4.31
CA VAL A 339 -25.35 -18.68 3.88
C VAL A 339 -24.67 -19.42 5.04
N LYS A 340 -24.44 -20.72 4.82
CA LYS A 340 -23.53 -21.59 5.59
C LYS A 340 -22.10 -21.43 5.04
N TYR A 341 -21.11 -21.01 5.84
CA TYR A 341 -19.73 -20.79 5.38
C TYR A 341 -18.66 -21.63 6.07
N LYS A 342 -17.61 -21.96 5.28
CA LYS A 342 -16.32 -22.61 5.63
C LYS A 342 -15.15 -21.60 5.78
N VAL A 343 -15.46 -20.30 5.79
CA VAL A 343 -14.57 -19.19 6.14
C VAL A 343 -15.12 -18.63 7.43
N LEU A 344 -14.34 -18.68 8.51
CA LEU A 344 -14.76 -18.10 9.79
C LEU A 344 -14.47 -16.59 9.78
N LYS A 345 -15.32 -15.84 9.07
CA LYS A 345 -15.49 -14.40 9.32
C LYS A 345 -16.42 -14.27 10.53
N LEU A 346 -15.86 -13.97 11.70
CA LEU A 346 -16.65 -13.59 12.86
C LEU A 346 -17.13 -12.15 12.67
N GLN A 347 -18.33 -11.98 12.11
CA GLN A 347 -19.09 -10.75 12.27
C GLN A 347 -19.94 -10.88 13.55
N VAL A 348 -19.72 -9.98 14.51
CA VAL A 348 -20.53 -9.85 15.73
C VAL A 348 -21.29 -8.53 15.67
#